data_AF-A0A958Y851-F1
#
_entry.id   AF-A0A958Y851-F1
#
_cell.length_a   1.000
_cell.length_b   1.000
_cell.length_c   1.000
_cell.angle_alpha   90.00
_cell.angle_beta   90.00
_cell.angle_gamma   90.00
#
_symmetry.space_group_name_H-M   'P 1'
#
loop_
_entity.id
_entity.type
_entity.pdbx_description
1 polymer ?
#
loop_
_entity_poly.entity_id
_entity_poly.type
_entity_poly.pdbx_seq_one_letter_code
_entity_poly.pdbx_strand_id
1 'polypeptide(L)'
;LNKDVETKKNYEIIRNASLSLLSSVNDILDFEKIEKNELELKSESFNPSILINQISNNWKTEAEKKGLQFILDMHYSIPAKVKGDPERFIQIINNTLSNAVKFTMEGTVKMKITCI
;
A
#
# COMPACT_ATOMS: atom_id res chain seq x y z
N LEU A 1 -24.96 10.58 -21.89
CA LEU A 1 -23.66 11.19 -21.47
C LEU A 1 -23.50 11.21 -19.94
N ASN A 2 -24.43 11.73 -19.13
CA ASN A 2 -24.28 11.73 -17.66
C ASN A 2 -24.44 10.34 -16.97
N LYS A 3 -25.30 9.46 -17.49
CA LYS A 3 -25.53 8.12 -16.90
C LYS A 3 -24.29 7.21 -16.93
N ASP A 4 -23.46 7.27 -17.97
CA ASP A 4 -22.27 6.41 -18.09
C ASP A 4 -21.16 6.79 -17.09
N VAL A 5 -20.99 8.08 -16.81
CA VAL A 5 -19.99 8.57 -15.84
C VAL A 5 -20.39 8.16 -14.42
N GLU A 6 -21.68 8.31 -14.08
CA GLU A 6 -22.21 7.91 -12.78
C GLU A 6 -22.19 6.39 -12.59
N THR A 7 -22.53 5.64 -13.64
CA THR A 7 -22.44 4.17 -13.64
C THR A 7 -20.97 3.72 -13.44
N LYS A 8 -20.02 4.33 -14.14
CA LYS A 8 -18.58 4.04 -13.97
C LYS A 8 -18.09 4.36 -12.56
N LYS A 9 -18.52 5.48 -11.99
CA LYS A 9 -18.21 5.85 -10.59
C LYS A 9 -18.76 4.83 -9.60
N ASN A 10 -20.00 4.37 -9.78
CA ASN A 10 -20.60 3.35 -8.92
C ASN A 10 -19.87 2.00 -9.04
N TYR A 11 -19.46 1.60 -10.25
CA TYR A 11 -18.61 0.43 -10.45
C TYR A 11 -17.28 0.54 -9.72
N GLU A 12 -16.60 1.68 -9.78
CA GLU A 12 -15.35 1.90 -9.03
C GLU A 12 -15.54 1.85 -7.52
N ILE A 13 -16.64 2.40 -6.99
CA ILE A 13 -16.96 2.33 -5.56
C ILE A 13 -17.15 0.87 -5.13
N ILE A 14 -17.95 0.10 -5.87
CA ILE A 14 -18.19 -1.32 -5.58
C ILE A 14 -16.89 -2.11 -5.70
N ARG A 15 -16.09 -1.88 -6.75
CA ARG A 15 -14.79 -2.54 -6.95
C ARG A 15 -13.86 -2.30 -5.77
N ASN A 16 -13.72 -1.05 -5.35
CA ASN A 16 -12.85 -0.70 -4.22
C ASN A 16 -13.36 -1.29 -2.90
N ALA A 17 -14.67 -1.29 -2.67
CA ALA A 17 -15.27 -1.92 -1.49
C ALA A 17 -15.00 -3.44 -1.46
N SER A 18 -15.15 -4.13 -2.59
CA SER A 18 -14.85 -5.56 -2.72
C SER A 18 -13.37 -5.86 -2.51
N LEU A 19 -12.46 -5.02 -3.04
CA LEU A 19 -11.02 -5.17 -2.82
C LEU A 19 -10.64 -4.95 -1.35
N SER A 20 -11.23 -3.96 -0.68
CA SER A 20 -11.03 -3.74 0.75
C SER A 20 -11.53 -4.92 1.58
N LEU A 21 -12.72 -5.46 1.27
CA LEU A 21 -13.25 -6.63 1.98
C LEU A 21 -12.36 -7.86 1.76
N LEU A 22 -11.93 -8.11 0.52
CA LEU A 22 -11.02 -9.20 0.21
C LEU A 22 -9.70 -9.07 0.97
N SER A 23 -9.16 -7.85 1.07
CA SER A 23 -7.98 -7.57 1.89
C SER A 23 -8.22 -7.94 3.36
N SER A 24 -9.34 -7.50 3.95
CA SER A 24 -9.67 -7.82 5.35
C SER A 24 -9.83 -9.32 5.59
N VAL A 25 -10.43 -10.05 4.65
CA VAL A 25 -10.55 -11.51 4.74
C VAL A 25 -9.18 -12.16 4.67
N ASN A 26 -8.31 -11.71 3.75
CA ASN A 26 -6.94 -12.21 3.65
C ASN A 26 -6.14 -11.91 4.93
N ASP A 27 -6.29 -10.73 5.51
CA ASP A 27 -5.62 -10.35 6.76
C ASP A 27 -6.01 -11.30 7.92
N ILE A 28 -7.29 -11.71 7.99
CA ILE A 28 -7.76 -12.69 8.99
C ILE A 28 -7.17 -14.07 8.73
N LEU A 29 -7.19 -14.55 7.48
CA LEU A 29 -6.62 -15.85 7.13
C LEU A 29 -5.11 -15.91 7.36
N ASP A 30 -4.41 -14.81 7.08
CA ASP A 30 -2.98 -14.70 7.33
C ASP A 30 -2.67 -14.67 8.82
N PHE A 31 -3.49 -14.01 9.63
CA PHE A 31 -3.39 -14.05 11.09
C PHE A 31 -3.53 -15.48 11.62
N GLU A 32 -4.51 -16.26 11.14
CA GLU A 32 -4.65 -17.66 11.53
C GLU A 32 -3.43 -18.51 11.17
N LYS A 33 -2.84 -18.29 9.99
CA LYS A 33 -1.62 -18.98 9.56
C LYS A 33 -0.42 -18.60 10.42
N ILE A 34 -0.28 -17.33 10.79
CA ILE A 34 0.80 -16.86 11.68
C ILE A 34 0.69 -17.54 13.05
N GLU A 35 -0.51 -17.56 13.65
CA GLU A 35 -0.76 -18.21 14.95
C GLU A 35 -0.44 -19.71 14.93
N LYS A 36 -0.67 -20.37 13.79
CA LYS A 36 -0.36 -21.80 13.59
C LYS A 36 1.09 -22.06 13.14
N ASN A 37 1.91 -21.03 12.95
CA ASN A 37 3.24 -21.11 12.32
C ASN A 37 3.22 -21.71 10.89
N GLU A 38 2.11 -21.54 10.17
CA GLU A 38 1.87 -22.03 8.81
C GLU A 38 2.09 -20.95 7.73
N LEU A 39 2.46 -19.73 8.13
CA LEU A 39 2.72 -18.66 7.16
C LEU A 39 4.03 -18.93 6.42
N GLU A 40 3.91 -19.29 5.15
CA GLU A 40 5.03 -19.40 4.23
C GLU A 40 5.23 -18.09 3.45
N LEU A 41 6.43 -17.51 3.54
CA LEU A 41 6.81 -16.36 2.72
C LEU A 41 7.29 -16.82 1.35
N LYS A 42 6.81 -16.17 0.30
CA LYS A 42 7.34 -16.39 -1.05
C LYS A 42 8.73 -15.78 -1.15
N SER A 43 9.63 -16.46 -1.85
CA SER A 43 10.96 -15.94 -2.18
C SER A 43 11.06 -15.66 -3.67
N GLU A 44 10.58 -14.49 -4.06
CA GLU A 44 10.60 -14.01 -5.44
C GLU A 44 11.55 -12.84 -5.59
N SER A 45 12.00 -12.59 -6.82
CA SER A 45 12.91 -11.48 -7.07
C SER A 45 12.18 -10.28 -7.62
N PHE A 46 12.30 -9.14 -6.95
CA PHE A 46 11.57 -7.92 -7.30
C PHE A 46 12.44 -6.66 -7.13
N ASN A 47 12.04 -5.56 -7.79
CA ASN A 47 12.67 -4.26 -7.64
C ASN A 47 11.88 -3.44 -6.60
N PRO A 48 12.43 -3.21 -5.40
CA PRO A 48 11.71 -2.50 -4.34
C PRO A 48 11.42 -1.06 -4.72
N SER A 49 12.34 -0.37 -5.42
CA SER A 49 12.15 1.02 -5.84
C SER A 49 10.95 1.20 -6.75
N ILE A 50 10.67 0.24 -7.64
CA ILE A 50 9.48 0.29 -8.50
C ILE A 50 8.21 0.21 -7.64
N LEU A 51 8.13 -0.77 -6.75
CA LEU A 51 6.96 -0.98 -5.88
C LEU A 51 6.74 0.21 -4.95
N ILE A 52 7.79 0.71 -4.32
CA ILE A 52 7.72 1.88 -3.43
C ILE A 52 7.20 3.09 -4.20
N ASN A 53 7.70 3.37 -5.40
CA ASN A 53 7.24 4.51 -6.18
C ASN A 53 5.74 4.39 -6.54
N GLN A 54 5.28 3.21 -6.93
CA GLN A 54 3.87 2.95 -7.20
C GLN A 54 2.99 3.20 -5.97
N ILE A 55 3.38 2.64 -4.82
CA ILE A 55 2.68 2.83 -3.55
C ILE A 55 2.67 4.31 -3.15
N SER A 56 3.82 4.98 -3.27
CA SER A 56 3.99 6.39 -2.90
C SER A 56 3.10 7.32 -3.72
N ASN A 57 2.92 7.05 -5.02
CA ASN A 57 2.05 7.84 -5.88
C ASN A 57 0.57 7.73 -5.44
N ASN A 58 0.13 6.53 -5.07
CA ASN A 58 -1.22 6.31 -4.57
C ASN A 58 -1.43 7.07 -3.24
N TRP A 59 -0.51 6.91 -2.28
CA TRP A 59 -0.63 7.58 -0.98
C TRP A 59 -0.43 9.08 -1.03
N LYS A 60 0.37 9.59 -1.96
CA LYS A 60 0.46 11.03 -2.23
C LYS A 60 -0.92 11.57 -2.62
N THR A 61 -1.61 10.90 -3.54
CA THR A 61 -2.95 11.31 -3.97
C THR A 61 -3.95 11.28 -2.82
N GLU A 62 -3.93 10.24 -1.98
CA GLU A 62 -4.83 10.15 -0.81
C GLU A 62 -4.52 11.17 0.28
N ALA A 63 -3.23 11.45 0.54
CA ALA A 63 -2.81 12.49 1.48
C ALA A 63 -3.26 13.89 1.00
N GLU A 64 -3.06 14.20 -0.28
CA GLU A 64 -3.45 15.47 -0.89
C GLU A 64 -4.97 15.70 -0.82
N LYS A 65 -5.79 14.66 -1.02
CA LYS A 65 -7.25 14.73 -0.83
C LYS A 65 -7.65 15.10 0.60
N LYS A 66 -6.82 14.77 1.59
CA LYS A 66 -7.02 15.14 3.01
C LYS A 66 -6.37 16.48 3.37
N GLY A 67 -5.74 17.18 2.42
CA GLY A 67 -5.00 18.42 2.67
C GLY A 67 -3.64 18.22 3.35
N LEU A 68 -3.10 16.99 3.33
CA LEU A 68 -1.80 16.67 3.89
C LEU A 68 -0.71 16.76 2.82
N GLN A 69 0.49 17.19 3.23
CA GLN A 69 1.68 17.04 2.40
C GLN A 69 2.21 15.60 2.49
N PHE A 70 2.64 15.03 1.36
CA PHE A 70 3.32 13.73 1.33
C PHE A 70 4.74 13.87 0.79
N ILE A 71 5.72 13.28 1.49
CA ILE A 71 7.14 13.30 1.10
C ILE A 71 7.67 11.88 1.02
N LEU A 72 8.23 11.53 -0.15
CA LEU A 72 9.05 10.34 -0.32
C LEU A 72 10.53 10.72 -0.28
N ASP A 73 11.27 10.09 0.63
CA ASP A 73 12.72 10.23 0.79
C ASP A 73 13.36 8.84 0.61
N MET A 74 13.76 8.55 -0.62
CA MET A 74 14.32 7.25 -1.02
C MET A 74 15.82 7.38 -1.27
N HIS A 75 16.62 6.65 -0.51
CA HIS A 75 18.07 6.68 -0.64
C HIS A 75 18.56 5.88 -1.86
N TYR A 76 19.65 6.34 -2.50
CA TYR A 76 20.24 5.66 -3.67
C TYR A 76 20.83 4.28 -3.35
N SER A 77 21.02 3.94 -2.07
CA SER A 77 21.54 2.64 -1.64
C SER A 77 20.55 1.49 -1.81
N ILE A 78 19.30 1.77 -2.18
CA ILE A 78 18.31 0.71 -2.39
C ILE A 78 18.69 -0.11 -3.64
N PRO A 79 18.88 -1.44 -3.50
CA PRO A 79 19.25 -2.29 -4.60
C PRO A 79 18.12 -2.40 -5.63
N ALA A 80 18.49 -2.47 -6.91
CA ALA A 80 17.52 -2.63 -8.02
C ALA A 80 16.80 -3.99 -8.01
N LYS A 81 17.27 -4.95 -7.22
CA LYS A 81 16.71 -6.29 -7.13
C LYS A 81 16.96 -6.87 -5.74
N VAL A 82 15.91 -7.33 -5.09
CA VAL A 82 15.94 -8.06 -3.81
C VAL A 82 15.26 -9.42 -3.99
N LYS A 83 15.48 -10.33 -3.04
CA LYS A 83 14.71 -11.58 -2.92
C LYS A 83 13.83 -11.50 -1.68
N GLY A 84 12.55 -11.83 -1.82
CA GLY A 84 11.58 -11.85 -0.74
C GLY A 84 10.16 -11.92 -1.28
N ASP A 85 9.19 -11.61 -0.42
CA ASP A 85 7.78 -11.65 -0.78
C ASP A 85 7.29 -10.24 -1.17
N PRO A 86 7.07 -9.95 -2.47
CA PRO A 86 6.65 -8.62 -2.92
C PRO A 86 5.24 -8.26 -2.44
N GLU A 87 4.33 -9.22 -2.30
CA GLU A 87 2.96 -8.97 -1.86
C GLU A 87 2.96 -8.52 -0.40
N ARG A 88 3.71 -9.23 0.45
CA ARG A 88 3.88 -8.85 1.86
C ARG A 88 4.61 -7.53 2.02
N PHE A 89 5.63 -7.28 1.20
CA PHE A 89 6.34 -6.00 1.19
C PHE A 89 5.39 -4.83 0.90
N ILE A 90 4.54 -4.96 -0.12
CA ILE A 90 3.52 -3.96 -0.46
C ILE A 90 2.51 -3.79 0.69
N GLN A 91 2.04 -4.89 1.27
CA GLN A 91 1.05 -4.89 2.35
C GLN A 91 1.57 -4.14 3.59
N ILE A 92 2.81 -4.40 4.02
CA ILE A 92 3.43 -3.73 5.18
C ILE A 92 3.45 -2.21 4.98
N ILE A 93 3.89 -1.77 3.80
CA ILE A 93 3.99 -0.34 3.48
C ILE A 93 2.59 0.29 3.43
N ASN A 94 1.63 -0.35 2.76
CA ASN A 94 0.25 0.15 2.67
C ASN A 94 -0.41 0.27 4.04
N ASN A 95 -0.27 -0.72 4.91
CA ASN A 95 -0.85 -0.67 6.26
C ASN A 95 -0.23 0.46 7.09
N THR A 96 1.08 0.65 6.96
CA THR A 96 1.80 1.73 7.64
C THR A 96 1.35 3.11 7.14
N LEU A 97 1.32 3.32 5.82
CA LEU A 97 0.93 4.59 5.23
C LEU A 97 -0.56 4.91 5.41
N SER A 98 -1.42 3.89 5.36
CA SER A 98 -2.84 4.01 5.65
C SER A 98 -3.06 4.59 7.05
N ASN A 99 -2.38 4.03 8.04
CA ASN A 99 -2.45 4.54 9.41
C ASN A 99 -1.89 5.97 9.49
N ALA A 100 -0.74 6.24 8.87
CA ALA A 100 -0.14 7.57 8.88
C ALA A 100 -1.08 8.65 8.29
N VAL A 101 -1.69 8.39 7.13
CA VAL A 101 -2.64 9.32 6.50
C VAL A 101 -3.96 9.39 7.25
N LYS A 102 -4.47 8.26 7.76
CA LYS A 102 -5.72 8.22 8.53
C LYS A 102 -5.66 9.04 9.80
N PHE A 103 -4.56 8.94 10.56
CA PHE A 103 -4.45 9.55 11.89
C PHE A 103 -3.77 10.93 11.91
N THR A 104 -3.15 11.36 10.81
CA THR A 104 -2.63 12.73 10.69
C THR A 104 -3.75 13.67 10.28
N MET A 105 -4.08 14.67 11.10
CA MET A 105 -5.14 15.64 10.81
C MET A 105 -4.67 16.80 9.95
N GLU A 106 -3.45 17.28 10.21
CA GLU A 106 -2.81 18.39 9.50
C GLU A 106 -1.29 18.17 9.44
N GLY A 107 -0.62 18.81 8.48
CA GLY A 107 0.83 18.74 8.33
C GLY A 107 1.30 17.76 7.25
N THR A 108 2.31 16.94 7.56
CA THR A 108 3.07 16.16 6.59
C THR A 108 3.23 14.70 6.98
N VAL A 109 3.06 13.79 6.02
CA VAL A 109 3.47 12.39 6.12
C VAL A 109 4.74 12.17 5.29
N LYS A 110 5.83 11.75 5.93
CA LYS A 110 7.11 11.47 5.27
C LYS A 110 7.45 9.98 5.35
N MET A 111 7.66 9.35 4.19
CA MET A 111 8.22 8.01 4.10
C MET A 111 9.70 8.09 3.76
N LYS A 112 10.56 7.59 4.65
CA LYS A 112 12.01 7.50 4.44
C LYS A 112 12.43 6.05 4.29
N ILE A 113 13.23 5.75 3.27
CA ILE A 113 13.71 4.38 3.00
C ILE A 113 15.21 4.40 2.74
N THR A 114 15.91 3.54 3.47
CA THR A 114 17.36 3.36 3.42
C THR A 114 17.69 1.88 3.42
N CYS A 115 18.67 1.46 2.62
CA CYS A 115 19.28 0.13 2.76
C CYS A 115 20.57 0.27 3.56
N ILE A 116 20.73 -0.57 4.58
CA ILE A 116 21.92 -0.68 5.46
C ILE A 116 22.85 -1.76 4.91
#